data_AF-V6I7N7-F1
#
_entry.id   AF-V6I7N7-F1
#
_cell.length_a   1.000
_cell.length_b   1.000
_cell.length_c   1.000
_cell.angle_alpha   90.00
_cell.angle_beta   90.00
_cell.angle_gamma   90.00
#
_symmetry.space_group_name_H-M   'P 1'
#
loop_
_entity.id
_entity.type
_entity.pdbx_description
1 polymer ?
#
loop_
_entity_poly.entity_id
_entity_poly.type
_entity_poly.pdbx_seq_one_letter_code
_entity_poly.pdbx_strand_id
1 'polypeptide(L)'
;MSNKSGGGGGILIKEIPGGYRVFHPNKGRYNYMTVIEKGRPRYDMRPALLRGSRARMGKNGPYVIVPITKNEDGTPLSFEKNTINSVIIKTGSFKEENAHGQLVTRNKYKYRQDSLMTGKGDIFVREQIYKNGHVQRSLVKFVVVNERSRDFFHPVIPAQKVFSGVKEDVKKALKSKLLKNAVALDAKDLIKELIRKKRK
;
A
#
# COMPACT_ATOMS: atom_id res chain seq x y z
N MET A 1 -0.73 -3.01 -23.45
CA MET A 1 -0.14 -2.15 -22.39
C MET A 1 -0.62 -2.64 -21.03
N SER A 2 0.28 -3.13 -20.17
CA SER A 2 -0.12 -3.68 -18.86
C SER A 2 -0.33 -2.55 -17.84
N ASN A 3 -1.56 -2.43 -17.33
CA ASN A 3 -1.95 -1.48 -16.27
C ASN A 3 -1.70 -2.04 -14.86
N LYS A 4 -0.72 -2.93 -14.71
CA LYS A 4 -0.35 -3.47 -13.40
C LYS A 4 0.71 -2.56 -12.80
N SER A 5 0.31 -1.77 -11.81
CA SER A 5 1.21 -1.11 -10.85
C SER A 5 1.91 -2.19 -10.02
N GLY A 6 2.89 -2.85 -10.62
CA GLY A 6 3.68 -3.91 -10.01
C GLY A 6 5.14 -3.70 -10.33
N GLY A 7 5.96 -3.63 -9.29
CA GLY A 7 7.41 -3.85 -9.37
C GLY A 7 8.23 -2.61 -9.71
N GLY A 8 8.64 -1.87 -8.69
CA GLY A 8 9.68 -0.85 -8.87
C GLY A 8 9.87 0.05 -7.66
N GLY A 9 9.66 -0.47 -6.45
CA GLY A 9 9.74 0.29 -5.19
C GLY A 9 11.15 0.72 -4.78
N GLY A 10 12.07 0.84 -5.74
CA GLY A 10 13.48 1.06 -5.52
C GLY A 10 13.95 2.44 -5.98
N ILE A 11 15.08 2.84 -5.45
CA ILE A 11 15.92 3.88 -6.04
C ILE A 11 16.66 3.25 -7.21
N LEU A 12 16.49 3.79 -8.41
CA LEU A 12 17.27 3.37 -9.58
C LEU A 12 18.34 4.40 -9.89
N ILE A 13 19.49 3.92 -10.35
CA ILE A 13 20.61 4.72 -10.80
C ILE A 13 20.75 4.49 -12.31
N LYS A 14 20.76 5.57 -13.09
CA LYS A 14 20.99 5.53 -14.53
C LYS A 14 22.17 6.42 -14.89
N GLU A 15 23.11 5.89 -15.67
CA GLU A 15 24.19 6.66 -16.27
C GLU A 15 23.65 7.72 -17.23
N ILE A 16 24.20 8.93 -17.14
CA ILE A 16 23.95 10.07 -18.02
C ILE A 16 25.28 10.73 -18.39
N PRO A 17 25.37 11.45 -19.51
CA PRO A 17 26.55 12.25 -19.81
C PRO A 17 26.86 13.20 -18.63
N GLY A 18 28.04 13.03 -18.02
CA GLY A 18 28.44 13.81 -16.84
C GLY A 18 28.06 13.22 -15.48
N GLY A 19 27.53 11.99 -15.39
CA GLY A 19 27.42 11.28 -14.10
C GLY A 19 26.26 10.29 -14.00
N TYR A 20 25.70 10.17 -12.79
CA TYR A 20 24.58 9.26 -12.51
C TYR A 20 23.32 10.03 -12.11
N ARG A 21 22.20 9.67 -12.72
CA ARG A 21 20.87 10.12 -12.33
C ARG A 21 20.24 9.09 -11.39
N VAL A 22 20.03 9.50 -10.15
CA VAL A 22 19.25 8.75 -9.16
C VAL A 22 17.78 9.14 -9.31
N PHE A 23 16.88 8.19 -9.56
CA PHE A 23 15.45 8.46 -9.75
C PHE A 23 14.57 7.29 -9.32
N HIS A 24 13.27 7.56 -9.17
CA HIS A 24 12.28 6.52 -8.90
C HIS A 24 11.50 6.18 -10.17
N PRO A 25 11.33 4.88 -10.51
CA PRO A 25 10.67 4.47 -11.74
C PRO A 25 9.13 4.56 -11.68
N ASN A 26 8.53 4.86 -10.53
CA ASN A 26 7.09 4.82 -10.38
C ASN A 26 6.38 5.94 -11.18
N LYS A 27 5.52 5.53 -12.13
CA LYS A 27 4.65 6.40 -12.91
C LYS A 27 3.15 6.20 -12.64
N GLY A 28 2.78 5.49 -11.57
CA GLY A 28 1.38 5.25 -11.21
C GLY A 28 0.65 6.50 -10.70
N ARG A 29 -0.70 6.46 -10.69
CA ARG A 29 -1.56 7.53 -10.14
C ARG A 29 -1.26 7.88 -8.67
N TYR A 30 -0.73 6.91 -7.92
CA TYR A 30 -0.25 7.11 -6.56
C TYR A 30 1.28 7.02 -6.53
N ASN A 31 1.93 8.16 -6.33
CA ASN A 31 3.38 8.24 -6.25
C ASN A 31 3.88 7.91 -4.84
N TYR A 32 3.99 6.61 -4.54
CA TYR A 32 4.44 6.14 -3.23
C TYR A 32 5.83 6.67 -2.86
N MET A 33 6.74 6.90 -3.82
CA MET A 33 8.08 7.40 -3.50
C MET A 33 8.08 8.87 -3.12
N THR A 34 7.25 9.71 -3.75
CA THR A 34 7.08 11.08 -3.28
C THR A 34 6.51 11.13 -1.86
N VAL A 35 5.60 10.22 -1.54
CA VAL A 35 5.02 10.10 -0.19
C VAL A 35 6.06 9.61 0.82
N ILE A 36 6.96 8.70 0.45
CA ILE A 36 8.07 8.27 1.33
C ILE A 36 9.08 9.40 1.52
N GLU A 37 9.42 10.11 0.44
CA GLU A 37 10.44 11.16 0.47
C GLU A 37 9.98 12.38 1.28
N LYS A 38 8.76 12.87 1.01
CA LYS A 38 8.19 14.07 1.64
C LYS A 38 7.41 13.77 2.91
N GLY A 39 7.11 12.49 3.16
CA GLY A 39 6.12 12.10 4.15
C GLY A 39 4.69 12.40 3.70
N ARG A 40 3.73 11.99 4.52
CA ARG A 40 2.31 12.35 4.39
C ARG A 40 1.69 12.51 5.77
N PRO A 41 0.98 13.62 6.05
CA PRO A 41 0.28 13.80 7.32
C PRO A 41 -0.85 12.77 7.47
N ARG A 42 -1.34 12.65 8.71
CA ARG A 42 -2.55 11.91 9.03
C ARG A 42 -3.71 12.48 8.20
N TYR A 43 -4.51 11.63 7.57
CA TYR A 43 -5.68 12.07 6.81
C TYR A 43 -6.87 11.15 7.05
N ASP A 44 -8.06 11.73 6.90
CA ASP A 44 -9.33 11.04 7.04
C ASP A 44 -9.58 10.14 5.82
N MET A 45 -9.77 8.84 6.06
CA MET A 45 -10.04 7.85 5.03
C MET A 45 -11.53 7.77 4.66
N ARG A 46 -12.45 8.29 5.49
CA ARG A 46 -13.91 8.19 5.23
C ARG A 46 -14.28 8.71 3.84
N PRO A 47 -13.81 9.89 3.39
CA PRO A 47 -14.20 10.39 2.08
C PRO A 47 -13.71 9.50 0.93
N ALA A 48 -12.58 8.81 1.10
CA ALA A 48 -12.05 7.89 0.09
C ALA A 48 -12.81 6.55 0.10
N LEU A 49 -13.18 6.04 1.28
CA LEU A 49 -13.97 4.83 1.42
C LEU A 49 -15.37 5.02 0.82
N LEU A 50 -16.06 6.09 1.19
CA LEU A 50 -17.43 6.40 0.77
C LEU A 50 -17.53 6.76 -0.73
N ARG A 51 -16.46 7.32 -1.31
CA ARG A 51 -16.37 7.54 -2.78
C ARG A 51 -15.95 6.30 -3.57
N GLY A 52 -15.62 5.20 -2.90
CA GLY A 52 -15.20 3.97 -3.56
C GLY A 52 -16.36 3.20 -4.17
N SER A 53 -16.06 2.33 -5.15
CA SER A 53 -17.05 1.44 -5.79
C SER A 53 -17.70 0.42 -4.83
N ARG A 54 -17.11 0.24 -3.65
CA ARG A 54 -17.64 -0.62 -2.58
C ARG A 54 -18.72 0.06 -1.75
N ALA A 55 -18.88 1.37 -1.86
CA ALA A 55 -19.94 2.10 -1.17
C ALA A 55 -21.31 1.67 -1.69
N ARG A 56 -22.25 1.57 -0.76
CA ARG A 56 -23.66 1.26 -0.95
C ARG A 56 -24.49 2.48 -0.57
N MET A 57 -25.67 2.63 -1.15
CA MET A 57 -26.62 3.64 -0.72
C MET A 57 -27.58 3.05 0.30
N GLY A 58 -27.66 3.65 1.49
CA GLY A 58 -28.61 3.28 2.53
C GLY A 58 -29.60 4.42 2.80
N LYS A 59 -30.57 4.19 3.68
CA LYS A 59 -31.56 5.21 4.09
C LYS A 59 -30.92 6.49 4.64
N ASN A 60 -29.74 6.35 5.27
CA ASN A 60 -29.00 7.43 5.92
C ASN A 60 -27.76 7.88 5.10
N GLY A 61 -27.77 7.67 3.78
CA GLY A 61 -26.67 8.05 2.89
C GLY A 61 -25.69 6.90 2.59
N PRO A 62 -24.53 7.22 1.99
CA PRO A 62 -23.56 6.23 1.56
C PRO A 62 -22.88 5.55 2.74
N TYR A 63 -22.65 4.23 2.62
CA TYR A 63 -21.92 3.45 3.61
C TYR A 63 -21.08 2.35 2.97
N VAL A 64 -20.02 1.93 3.66
CA VAL A 64 -19.13 0.83 3.26
C VAL A 64 -19.03 -0.18 4.37
N ILE A 65 -19.07 -1.46 4.01
CA ILE A 65 -18.81 -2.56 4.95
C ILE A 65 -17.37 -3.02 4.73
N VAL A 66 -16.55 -2.91 5.78
CA VAL A 66 -15.14 -3.30 5.76
C VAL A 66 -14.96 -4.59 6.57
N PRO A 67 -14.50 -5.69 5.96
CA PRO A 67 -14.13 -6.89 6.69
C PRO A 67 -12.77 -6.68 7.37
N ILE A 68 -12.68 -7.03 8.65
CA ILE A 68 -11.47 -6.99 9.46
C ILE A 68 -11.23 -8.38 10.04
N THR A 69 -9.97 -8.79 10.12
CA THR A 69 -9.54 -10.12 10.60
C THR A 69 -8.86 -10.07 11.97
N LYS A 70 -8.93 -8.91 12.63
CA LYS A 70 -8.32 -8.64 13.93
C LYS A 70 -9.28 -7.82 14.79
N ASN A 71 -9.12 -7.94 16.10
CA ASN A 71 -9.77 -7.10 17.09
C ASN A 71 -9.18 -5.68 17.09
N GLU A 72 -9.83 -4.78 17.82
CA GLU A 72 -9.38 -3.38 17.97
C GLU A 72 -7.97 -3.28 18.56
N ASP A 73 -7.63 -4.17 19.51
CA ASP A 73 -6.30 -4.27 20.11
C ASP A 73 -5.25 -4.95 19.22
N GLY A 74 -5.61 -5.30 17.98
CA GLY A 74 -4.71 -5.95 17.02
C GLY A 74 -4.53 -7.46 17.20
N THR A 75 -5.18 -8.06 18.20
CA THR A 75 -5.20 -9.52 18.40
C THR A 75 -6.00 -10.23 17.30
N PRO A 76 -5.67 -11.48 16.93
CA PRO A 76 -6.45 -12.23 15.96
C PRO A 76 -7.85 -12.54 16.53
N LEU A 77 -8.84 -12.63 15.63
CA LEU A 77 -10.18 -13.09 16.02
C LEU A 77 -10.09 -14.55 16.47
N SER A 78 -10.76 -14.89 17.56
CA SER A 78 -10.83 -16.27 18.05
C SER A 78 -12.19 -16.58 18.67
N PHE A 79 -12.51 -17.88 18.76
CA PHE A 79 -13.74 -18.36 19.40
C PHE A 79 -13.76 -18.06 20.91
N GLU A 80 -12.60 -17.94 21.55
CA GLU A 80 -12.46 -17.70 22.98
C GLU A 80 -12.63 -16.23 23.36
N LYS A 81 -12.19 -15.32 22.48
CA LYS A 81 -12.13 -13.88 22.76
C LYS A 81 -13.29 -13.10 22.14
N ASN A 82 -14.08 -13.75 21.28
CA ASN A 82 -15.16 -13.10 20.55
C ASN A 82 -16.43 -13.93 20.58
N THR A 83 -17.56 -13.24 20.47
CA THR A 83 -18.87 -13.88 20.37
C THR A 83 -19.24 -14.09 18.91
N ILE A 84 -19.56 -15.33 18.55
CA ILE A 84 -19.88 -15.66 17.17
C ILE A 84 -21.35 -15.41 16.90
N ASN A 85 -21.60 -14.57 15.90
CA ASN A 85 -22.92 -14.29 15.39
C ASN A 85 -23.46 -15.49 14.62
N SER A 86 -22.89 -15.76 13.44
CA SER A 86 -23.33 -16.83 12.56
C SER A 86 -22.21 -17.25 11.60
N VAL A 87 -22.42 -18.36 10.92
CA VAL A 87 -21.70 -18.69 9.70
C VAL A 87 -22.22 -17.81 8.56
N ILE A 88 -21.32 -17.28 7.75
CA ILE A 88 -21.60 -16.58 6.50
C ILE A 88 -21.05 -17.38 5.31
N ILE A 89 -21.96 -17.79 4.42
CA ILE A 89 -21.65 -18.63 3.26
C ILE A 89 -21.95 -17.85 1.99
N LYS A 90 -20.97 -17.65 1.12
CA LYS A 90 -21.20 -17.04 -0.19
C LYS A 90 -21.97 -18.04 -1.06
N THR A 91 -23.15 -17.67 -1.51
CA THR A 91 -24.02 -18.52 -2.34
C THR A 91 -24.10 -18.10 -3.80
N GLY A 92 -23.67 -16.87 -4.11
CA GLY A 92 -23.69 -16.39 -5.49
C GLY A 92 -23.20 -14.96 -5.59
N SER A 93 -23.43 -14.34 -6.74
CA SER A 93 -23.21 -12.91 -6.96
C SER A 93 -24.33 -12.33 -7.82
N PHE A 94 -24.64 -11.05 -7.65
CA PHE A 94 -25.65 -10.31 -8.40
C PHE A 94 -25.15 -8.91 -8.74
N LYS A 95 -25.78 -8.22 -9.70
CA LYS A 95 -25.46 -6.83 -10.02
C LYS A 95 -26.39 -5.89 -9.26
N GLU A 96 -25.83 -4.85 -8.69
CA GLU A 96 -26.55 -3.81 -7.93
C GLU A 96 -25.90 -2.46 -8.23
N GLU A 97 -26.67 -1.39 -8.24
CA GLU A 97 -26.12 -0.04 -8.31
C GLU A 97 -25.41 0.34 -7.00
N ASN A 98 -24.25 0.97 -7.12
CA ASN A 98 -23.53 1.51 -5.96
C ASN A 98 -24.03 2.91 -5.58
N ALA A 99 -23.43 3.52 -4.57
CA ALA A 99 -23.76 4.88 -4.13
C ALA A 99 -23.56 5.98 -5.19
N HIS A 100 -22.96 5.65 -6.34
CA HIS A 100 -22.63 6.56 -7.45
C HIS A 100 -23.37 6.20 -8.75
N GLY A 101 -24.41 5.35 -8.67
CA GLY A 101 -25.20 4.93 -9.84
C GLY A 101 -24.48 3.96 -10.79
N GLN A 102 -23.36 3.35 -10.36
CA GLN A 102 -22.62 2.39 -11.19
C GLN A 102 -23.03 0.96 -10.84
N LEU A 103 -23.34 0.15 -11.85
CA LEU A 103 -23.61 -1.27 -11.70
C LEU A 103 -22.34 -2.02 -11.28
N VAL A 104 -22.36 -2.61 -10.09
CA VAL A 104 -21.26 -3.37 -9.50
C VAL A 104 -21.70 -4.77 -9.09
N THR A 105 -20.79 -5.73 -9.19
CA THR A 105 -21.04 -7.10 -8.73
C THR A 105 -20.97 -7.17 -7.20
N ARG A 106 -22.00 -7.73 -6.60
CA ARG A 106 -22.14 -7.97 -5.15
C ARG A 106 -22.28 -9.45 -4.87
N ASN A 107 -21.79 -9.89 -3.73
CA ASN A 107 -21.93 -11.28 -3.30
C ASN A 107 -23.29 -11.46 -2.60
N LYS A 108 -23.95 -12.58 -2.89
CA LYS A 108 -25.11 -13.07 -2.14
C LYS A 108 -24.61 -14.01 -1.05
N TYR A 109 -25.13 -13.84 0.16
CA TYR A 109 -24.74 -14.64 1.31
C TYR A 109 -25.96 -15.33 1.91
N LYS A 110 -25.75 -16.54 2.42
CA LYS A 110 -26.65 -17.20 3.37
C LYS A 110 -26.00 -17.18 4.75
N TYR A 111 -26.84 -17.07 5.76
CA TYR A 111 -26.43 -17.10 7.16
C TYR A 111 -26.96 -18.39 7.79
N ARG A 112 -26.12 -19.09 8.53
CA ARG A 112 -26.47 -20.29 9.28
C ARG A 112 -25.97 -20.13 10.71
N GLN A 113 -26.83 -20.41 11.68
CA GLN A 113 -26.47 -20.41 13.09
C GLN A 113 -26.20 -21.85 13.51
N ASP A 114 -24.95 -22.15 13.84
CA ASP A 114 -24.56 -23.48 14.34
C ASP A 114 -24.63 -23.51 15.87
N SER A 115 -24.58 -24.71 16.46
CA SER A 115 -24.45 -24.86 17.92
C SER A 115 -23.22 -24.09 18.42
N LEU A 116 -23.35 -23.38 19.55
CA LEU A 116 -22.39 -22.41 20.12
C LEU A 116 -22.42 -20.98 19.51
N MET A 117 -23.23 -20.72 18.49
CA MET A 117 -23.38 -19.36 17.93
C MET A 117 -24.58 -18.63 18.55
N THR A 118 -24.41 -17.34 18.84
CA THR A 118 -25.40 -16.55 19.58
C THR A 118 -26.41 -15.82 18.69
N GLY A 119 -26.16 -15.71 17.38
CA GLY A 119 -26.96 -14.90 16.45
C GLY A 119 -26.87 -13.38 16.68
N LYS A 120 -26.14 -12.96 17.73
CA LYS A 120 -25.96 -11.56 18.14
C LYS A 120 -24.49 -11.20 18.40
N GLY A 121 -23.58 -12.12 18.06
CA GLY A 121 -22.16 -11.92 18.24
C GLY A 121 -21.55 -10.84 17.35
N ASP A 122 -20.31 -10.47 17.66
CA ASP A 122 -19.53 -9.44 16.99
C ASP A 122 -18.74 -9.96 15.78
N ILE A 123 -18.54 -11.28 15.67
CA ILE A 123 -17.80 -11.91 14.56
C ILE A 123 -18.64 -12.93 13.79
N PHE A 124 -18.26 -13.19 12.55
CA PHE A 124 -18.84 -14.20 11.68
C PHE A 124 -17.82 -15.27 11.31
N VAL A 125 -18.27 -16.52 11.19
CA VAL A 125 -17.47 -17.60 10.59
C VAL A 125 -17.71 -17.59 9.08
N ARG A 126 -16.71 -17.19 8.30
CA ARG A 126 -16.76 -17.27 6.84
C ARG A 126 -16.36 -18.66 6.38
N GLU A 127 -17.31 -19.36 5.77
CA GLU A 127 -17.09 -20.65 5.13
C GLU A 127 -16.87 -20.50 3.62
N GLN A 128 -15.83 -21.15 3.13
CA GLN A 128 -15.57 -21.32 1.70
C GLN A 128 -15.48 -22.81 1.38
N ILE A 129 -16.44 -23.29 0.59
CA ILE A 129 -16.51 -24.67 0.12
C ILE A 129 -15.73 -24.75 -1.19
N TYR A 130 -14.70 -25.58 -1.23
CA TYR A 130 -13.90 -25.85 -2.42
C TYR A 130 -14.51 -27.00 -3.23
N LYS A 131 -14.13 -27.11 -4.52
CA LYS A 131 -14.65 -28.15 -5.43
C LYS A 131 -14.38 -29.57 -4.96
N ASN A 132 -13.35 -29.77 -4.15
CA ASN A 132 -12.98 -31.06 -3.56
C ASN A 132 -13.75 -31.37 -2.26
N GLY A 133 -14.78 -30.59 -1.91
CA GLY A 133 -15.53 -30.75 -0.67
C GLY A 133 -14.84 -30.20 0.58
N HIS A 134 -13.58 -29.74 0.47
CA HIS A 134 -12.89 -29.12 1.60
C HIS A 134 -13.56 -27.80 1.98
N VAL A 135 -13.81 -27.60 3.27
CA VAL A 135 -14.42 -26.37 3.80
C VAL A 135 -13.37 -25.61 4.59
N GLN A 136 -12.98 -24.44 4.08
CA GLN A 136 -12.12 -23.53 4.83
C GLN A 136 -12.99 -22.57 5.65
N ARG A 137 -12.74 -22.54 6.96
CA ARG A 137 -13.35 -21.61 7.90
C ARG A 137 -12.37 -20.50 8.25
N SER A 138 -12.86 -19.27 8.25
CA SER A 138 -12.08 -18.09 8.66
C SER A 138 -12.97 -17.14 9.45
N LEU A 139 -12.44 -16.51 10.48
CA LEU A 139 -13.20 -15.54 11.28
C LEU A 139 -13.10 -14.15 10.66
N VAL A 140 -14.21 -13.42 10.67
CA VAL A 140 -14.27 -12.04 10.16
C VAL A 140 -15.19 -11.18 11.02
N LYS A 141 -14.73 -9.97 11.34
CA LYS A 141 -15.53 -8.91 11.94
C LYS A 141 -15.89 -7.92 10.83
N PHE A 142 -17.10 -7.38 10.85
CA PHE A 142 -17.49 -6.35 9.89
C PHE A 142 -17.62 -5.01 10.59
N VAL A 143 -17.01 -3.99 10.00
CA VAL A 143 -17.14 -2.60 10.45
C VAL A 143 -17.84 -1.81 9.37
N VAL A 144 -18.87 -1.06 9.76
CA VAL A 144 -19.63 -0.20 8.87
C VAL A 144 -19.10 1.22 8.98
N VAL A 145 -18.68 1.78 7.85
CA VAL A 145 -18.22 3.17 7.74
C VAL A 145 -19.28 3.98 7.02
N ASN A 146 -19.74 5.06 7.62
CA ASN A 146 -20.66 6.04 7.05
C ASN A 146 -20.15 7.47 7.34
N GLU A 147 -20.90 8.49 6.92
CA GLU A 147 -20.53 9.90 7.12
C GLU A 147 -20.40 10.31 8.60
N ARG A 148 -21.13 9.62 9.50
CA ARG A 148 -21.13 9.89 10.94
C ARG A 148 -20.03 9.14 11.69
N SER A 149 -19.43 8.11 11.09
CA SER A 149 -18.31 7.37 11.67
C SER A 149 -17.15 8.31 11.99
N ARG A 150 -16.43 8.07 13.08
CA ARG A 150 -15.24 8.85 13.48
C ARG A 150 -14.00 7.96 13.49
N ASP A 151 -12.83 8.57 13.61
CA ASP A 151 -11.56 7.87 13.85
C ASP A 151 -11.02 6.94 12.74
N PHE A 152 -11.55 7.05 11.52
CA PHE A 152 -11.01 6.35 10.34
C PHE A 152 -9.85 7.13 9.71
N PHE A 153 -8.72 7.20 10.39
CA PHE A 153 -7.55 7.90 9.89
C PHE A 153 -6.47 6.95 9.42
N HIS A 154 -5.86 7.29 8.29
CA HIS A 154 -4.60 6.66 7.93
C HIS A 154 -3.49 7.26 8.80
N PRO A 155 -2.57 6.44 9.35
CA PRO A 155 -1.45 6.95 10.14
C PRO A 155 -0.52 7.85 9.31
N VAL A 156 0.23 8.70 10.02
CA VAL A 156 1.30 9.53 9.43
C VAL A 156 2.34 8.63 8.77
N ILE A 157 2.80 9.01 7.58
CA ILE A 157 3.99 8.43 6.97
C ILE A 157 5.12 9.45 7.15
N PRO A 158 6.15 9.18 7.98
CA PRO A 158 7.24 10.12 8.19
C PRO A 158 8.09 10.27 6.92
N ALA A 159 8.64 11.46 6.71
CA ALA A 159 9.53 11.76 5.59
C ALA A 159 10.89 11.09 5.80
N GLN A 160 11.35 10.31 4.82
CA GLN A 160 12.64 9.61 4.88
C GLN A 160 13.81 10.45 4.29
N LYS A 161 13.51 11.53 3.54
CA LYS A 161 14.52 12.50 3.07
C LYS A 161 15.74 11.87 2.36
N VAL A 162 15.52 10.81 1.58
CA VAL A 162 16.60 9.99 1.01
C VAL A 162 17.45 10.79 0.02
N PHE A 163 16.85 11.62 -0.83
CA PHE A 163 17.62 12.40 -1.81
C PHE A 163 18.51 13.44 -1.16
N SER A 164 18.06 14.08 -0.08
CA SER A 164 18.91 15.00 0.68
C SER A 164 20.12 14.29 1.29
N GLY A 165 19.92 13.10 1.87
CA GLY A 165 21.03 12.29 2.40
C GLY A 165 22.05 11.95 1.33
N VAL A 166 21.60 11.41 0.19
CA VAL A 166 22.48 11.11 -0.95
C VAL A 166 23.23 12.35 -1.44
N LYS A 167 22.56 13.52 -1.51
CA LYS A 167 23.21 14.76 -1.95
C LYS A 167 24.30 15.21 -0.99
N GLU A 168 24.11 15.03 0.31
CA GLU A 168 25.13 15.34 1.32
C GLU A 168 26.31 14.39 1.24
N ASP A 169 26.05 13.09 1.09
CA ASP A 169 27.09 12.07 0.96
C ASP A 169 27.93 12.29 -0.30
N VAL A 170 27.31 12.60 -1.43
CA VAL A 170 28.01 12.98 -2.66
C VAL A 170 28.86 14.22 -2.45
N LYS A 171 28.33 15.27 -1.78
CA LYS A 171 29.11 16.47 -1.47
C LYS A 171 30.33 16.18 -0.59
N LYS A 172 30.18 15.28 0.40
CA LYS A 172 31.30 14.83 1.25
C LYS A 172 32.34 14.06 0.42
N ALA A 173 31.89 13.13 -0.42
CA ALA A 173 32.76 12.36 -1.30
C ALA A 173 33.54 13.24 -2.29
N LEU A 174 32.89 14.25 -2.88
CA LEU A 174 33.53 15.23 -3.78
C LEU A 174 34.61 16.08 -3.08
N LYS A 175 34.45 16.33 -1.78
CA LYS A 175 35.45 17.07 -0.99
C LYS A 175 36.56 16.17 -0.45
N SER A 176 36.47 14.85 -0.62
CA SER A 176 37.42 13.90 -0.06
C SER A 176 38.83 14.08 -0.64
N LYS A 177 39.85 13.88 0.20
CA LYS A 177 41.25 13.88 -0.24
C LYS A 177 41.52 12.79 -1.26
N LEU A 178 40.83 11.65 -1.16
CA LEU A 178 40.93 10.53 -2.11
C LEU A 178 40.59 10.97 -3.54
N LEU A 179 39.45 11.64 -3.74
CA LEU A 179 39.07 12.11 -5.07
C LEU A 179 40.06 13.16 -5.60
N LYS A 180 40.48 14.11 -4.76
CA LYS A 180 41.47 15.12 -5.15
C LYS A 180 42.79 14.49 -5.58
N ASN A 181 43.25 13.47 -4.85
CA ASN A 181 44.48 12.74 -5.17
C ASN A 181 44.34 11.96 -6.48
N ALA A 182 43.20 11.29 -6.71
CA ALA A 182 42.94 10.56 -7.95
C ALA A 182 42.96 11.49 -9.18
N VAL A 183 42.25 12.63 -9.10
CA VAL A 183 42.25 13.64 -10.18
C VAL A 183 43.64 14.21 -10.44
N ALA A 184 44.43 14.45 -9.38
CA ALA A 184 45.80 14.93 -9.54
C ALA A 184 46.73 13.91 -10.20
N LEU A 185 46.55 12.61 -9.91
CA LEU A 185 47.29 11.53 -10.55
C LEU A 185 46.96 11.44 -12.04
N ASP A 186 45.67 11.42 -12.39
CA ASP A 186 45.20 11.37 -13.79
C ASP A 186 45.72 12.58 -14.59
N ALA A 187 45.65 13.79 -14.02
CA ALA A 187 46.17 14.99 -14.67
C ALA A 187 47.69 14.91 -14.89
N LYS A 188 48.44 14.38 -13.91
CA LYS A 188 49.89 14.19 -14.03
C LYS A 188 50.24 13.19 -15.14
N ASP A 189 49.49 12.11 -15.27
CA ASP A 189 49.74 11.11 -16.30
C ASP A 189 49.35 11.62 -17.69
N LEU A 190 48.27 12.38 -17.82
CA LEU A 190 47.92 13.08 -19.06
C LEU A 190 49.03 14.05 -19.48
N ILE A 191 49.56 14.86 -18.56
CA ILE A 191 50.66 15.80 -18.84
C ILE A 191 51.89 15.06 -19.36
N LYS A 192 52.28 13.94 -18.71
CA LYS A 192 53.41 13.12 -19.17
C LYS A 192 53.18 12.57 -20.58
N GLU A 193 51.97 12.11 -20.89
CA GLU A 193 51.63 11.59 -22.21
C GLU A 193 51.74 12.67 -23.29
N LEU A 194 51.21 13.87 -23.03
CA LEU A 194 51.30 15.01 -23.94
C LEU A 194 52.75 15.47 -24.17
N ILE A 195 53.57 15.52 -23.12
CA ILE A 195 55.00 15.83 -23.23
C ILE A 195 55.72 14.77 -24.08
N ARG A 196 55.41 13.49 -23.87
CA ARG A 196 56.00 12.39 -24.65
C ARG A 196 55.58 12.44 -26.12
N LYS A 197 54.33 12.80 -26.42
CA LYS A 197 53.86 13.02 -27.80
C LYS A 197 54.53 14.22 -28.46
N LYS A 198 54.77 15.31 -27.74
CA LYS A 198 55.47 16.50 -28.27
C LYS A 198 56.97 16.28 -28.54
N ARG A 199 57.58 15.29 -27.87
CA ARG A 199 58.99 14.90 -28.06
C ARG A 199 59.20 13.86 -29.18
N LYS A 200 58.12 13.35 -29.77
CA LYS A 200 58.13 12.60 -31.04
C LYS A 200 57.82 13.55 -32.18
#